data_AF-A0A2V6I0G2-F1
#
_entry.id   AF-A0A2V6I0G2-F1
#
_cell.length_a   1.000
_cell.length_b   1.000
_cell.length_c   1.000
_cell.angle_alpha   90.00
_cell.angle_beta   90.00
_cell.angle_gamma   90.00
#
_symmetry.space_group_name_H-M   'P 1'
#
loop_
_entity.id
_entity.type
_entity.pdbx_description
1 polymer ?
#
loop_
_entity_poly.entity_id
_entity_poly.type
_entity_poly.pdbx_seq_one_letter_code
_entity_poly.pdbx_strand_id
1 'polypeptide(L)' 'GNEAKPACTVSLASLNLTPDQKTKMDAAMEEHHKAGCSEASEAKYTQEAKTILNKEQFAKFKAECKGEKDKAKTET' A
#
# COMPACT_ATOMS: atom_id res chain seq x y z
N GLY A 1 2.55 -21.80 -8.10
CA GLY A 1 3.03 -21.48 -6.75
C GLY A 1 3.83 -20.21 -6.77
N ASN A 2 3.14 -19.08 -6.59
CA ASN A 2 3.58 -17.90 -5.85
C ASN A 2 2.37 -16.95 -5.92
N GLU A 3 1.30 -17.33 -5.24
CA GLU A 3 0.20 -16.41 -4.95
C GLU A 3 0.76 -15.44 -3.91
N ALA A 4 1.63 -14.52 -4.35
CA ALA A 4 1.96 -13.36 -3.57
C ALA A 4 0.61 -12.73 -3.25
N LYS A 5 0.19 -12.80 -1.96
CA LYS A 5 -0.95 -12.06 -1.44
C LYS A 5 -0.93 -10.70 -2.13
N PRO A 6 -2.06 -10.20 -2.67
CA PRO A 6 -2.01 -8.94 -3.41
C PRO A 6 -1.30 -7.94 -2.50
N ALA A 7 -0.21 -7.39 -3.02
CA ALA A 7 0.35 -6.20 -2.42
C ALA A 7 -0.80 -5.21 -2.28
N CYS A 8 -0.70 -4.34 -1.30
CA CYS A 8 -1.56 -3.19 -1.18
C CYS A 8 -1.47 -2.33 -2.47
N THR A 9 -2.20 -2.65 -3.53
CA THR A 9 -2.21 -1.97 -4.83
C THR A 9 -3.15 -0.76 -4.78
N VAL A 10 -3.04 -0.01 -3.68
CA VAL A 10 -3.82 1.19 -3.43
C VAL A 10 -3.63 2.13 -4.59
N SER A 11 -4.75 2.63 -5.11
CA SER A 11 -4.68 3.61 -6.17
C SER A 11 -4.24 4.93 -5.54
N LEU A 12 -2.92 5.17 -5.44
CA LEU A 12 -2.36 6.36 -4.81
C LEU A 12 -2.94 7.68 -5.37
N ALA A 13 -3.51 7.62 -6.59
CA ALA A 13 -4.25 8.71 -7.21
C ALA A 13 -5.53 9.12 -6.46
N SER A 14 -6.23 8.19 -5.79
CA SER A 14 -7.46 8.47 -5.01
C SER A 14 -7.17 9.25 -3.72
N LEU A 15 -5.92 9.19 -3.24
CA LEU A 15 -5.50 9.77 -1.97
C LEU A 15 -5.19 11.27 -2.06
N ASN A 16 -5.26 11.88 -3.25
CA ASN A 16 -4.90 13.28 -3.50
C ASN A 16 -3.55 13.64 -2.87
N LEU A 17 -2.52 12.86 -3.21
CA LEU A 17 -1.17 13.06 -2.69
C LEU A 17 -0.52 14.28 -3.32
N THR A 18 0.29 14.99 -2.54
CA THR A 18 1.23 15.96 -3.13
C THR A 18 2.29 15.22 -3.95
N PRO A 19 2.96 15.89 -4.90
CA PRO A 19 4.03 15.25 -5.69
C PRO A 19 5.14 14.64 -4.83
N ASP A 20 5.48 15.27 -3.71
CA ASP A 20 6.48 14.77 -2.75
C ASP A 20 5.99 13.50 -2.03
N GLN A 21 4.74 13.52 -1.54
CA GLN A 21 4.13 12.36 -0.90
C GLN A 21 4.03 11.18 -1.86
N LYS A 22 3.64 11.46 -3.11
CA LYS A 22 3.54 10.44 -4.16
C LYS A 22 4.89 9.80 -4.42
N THR A 23 5.93 10.59 -4.61
CA THR A 23 7.30 10.10 -4.85
C THR A 23 7.77 9.17 -3.73
N LYS A 24 7.52 9.55 -2.46
CA LYS A 24 7.90 8.73 -1.30
C LYS A 24 7.08 7.45 -1.19
N MET A 25 5.77 7.51 -1.46
CA MET A 25 4.90 6.32 -1.47
C MET A 25 5.26 5.35 -2.60
N ASP A 26 5.60 5.86 -3.78
CA ASP A 26 6.03 5.06 -4.94
C ASP A 26 7.35 4.34 -4.60
N ALA A 27 8.32 5.03 -3.99
CA ALA A 27 9.57 4.42 -3.52
C ALA A 27 9.34 3.33 -2.46
N ALA A 28 8.45 3.58 -1.49
CA ALA A 28 8.11 2.61 -0.46
C ALA A 28 7.38 1.38 -1.04
N MET A 29 6.57 1.56 -2.08
CA MET A 29 5.91 0.47 -2.81
C MET A 29 6.91 -0.35 -3.63
N GLU A 30 7.90 0.30 -4.27
CA GLU A 30 8.98 -0.39 -4.98
C GLU A 30 9.77 -1.28 -4.02
N GLU A 31 10.11 -0.78 -2.83
CA GLU A 31 10.78 -1.60 -1.81
C GLU A 31 9.88 -2.74 -1.31
N HIS A 32 8.59 -2.48 -1.11
CA HIS A 32 7.60 -3.49 -0.76
C HIS A 32 7.55 -4.64 -1.78
N HIS A 33 7.55 -4.29 -3.07
CA HIS A 33 7.57 -5.24 -4.20
C HIS A 33 8.89 -5.99 -4.27
N LYS A 34 10.02 -5.29 -4.13
CA LYS A 34 11.36 -5.89 -4.11
C LYS A 34 11.53 -6.90 -2.97
N ALA A 35 10.89 -6.65 -1.83
CA ALA A 35 10.84 -7.57 -0.70
C ALA A 35 9.80 -8.70 -0.86
N GLY A 36 9.18 -8.83 -2.03
CA GLY A 36 8.26 -9.91 -2.37
C GLY A 36 6.87 -9.79 -1.76
N CYS A 37 6.44 -8.58 -1.39
CA CYS A 37 5.11 -8.31 -0.84
C CYS A 37 4.78 -9.17 0.40
N SER A 38 5.79 -9.46 1.23
CA SER A 38 5.63 -10.19 2.47
C SER A 38 4.89 -9.38 3.53
N GLU A 39 4.35 -10.04 4.55
CA GLU A 39 3.68 -9.35 5.66
C GLU A 39 4.62 -8.38 6.40
N ALA A 40 5.91 -8.72 6.47
CA ALA A 40 6.94 -7.86 7.03
C ALA A 40 7.17 -6.61 6.18
N SER A 41 7.27 -6.76 4.86
CA SER A 41 7.42 -5.60 3.97
C SER A 41 6.15 -4.77 3.90
N GLU A 42 4.97 -5.36 4.10
CA GLU A 42 3.71 -4.64 4.19
C GLU A 42 3.59 -3.81 5.48
N ALA A 43 4.03 -4.37 6.61
CA ALA A 43 4.09 -3.64 7.87
C ALA A 43 5.03 -2.44 7.76
N LYS A 44 6.19 -2.62 7.10
CA LYS A 44 7.13 -1.53 6.80
C LYS A 44 6.49 -0.49 5.87
N TYR A 45 5.89 -0.91 4.77
CA TYR A 45 5.18 -0.02 3.83
C TYR A 45 4.09 0.80 4.52
N THR A 46 3.30 0.17 5.39
CA THR A 46 2.24 0.84 6.16
C THR A 46 2.82 1.84 7.17
N GLN A 47 3.97 1.54 7.79
CA GLN A 47 4.63 2.50 8.69
C GLN A 47 5.16 3.72 7.92
N GLU A 48 5.81 3.50 6.78
CA GLU A 48 6.29 4.60 5.93
C GLU A 48 5.13 5.44 5.38
N ALA A 49 4.06 4.79 4.94
CA ALA A 49 2.84 5.50 4.54
C ALA A 49 2.30 6.39 5.68
N LYS A 50 2.39 5.97 6.94
CA LYS A 50 1.96 6.77 8.09
C LYS A 50 2.83 8.02 8.32
N THR A 51 4.10 7.99 7.96
CA THR A 51 5.02 9.14 8.11
C THR A 51 4.93 10.09 6.93
N ILE A 52 4.65 9.57 5.73
CA ILE A 52 4.52 10.34 4.49
C ILE A 52 3.14 10.99 4.38
N LEU A 53 2.09 10.25 4.71
CA LEU A 53 0.71 10.68 4.57
C LEU A 53 0.23 11.41 5.81
N ASN A 54 -0.69 12.37 5.61
CA ASN A 54 -1.43 12.93 6.74
C ASN A 54 -2.48 11.92 7.24
N LYS A 55 -3.12 12.22 8.38
CA LYS A 55 -4.09 11.31 9.02
C LYS A 55 -5.24 10.90 8.10
N GLU A 56 -5.76 11.82 7.28
CA GLU A 56 -6.89 11.55 6.39
C GLU A 56 -6.48 10.67 5.21
N GLN A 57 -5.36 11.01 4.57
CA GLN A 57 -4.77 10.24 3.48
C GLN A 57 -4.40 8.82 3.94
N PHE A 58 -3.82 8.69 5.14
CA PHE A 58 -3.46 7.40 5.71
C PHE A 58 -4.68 6.54 6.05
N ALA A 59 -5.78 7.15 6.49
CA ALA A 59 -7.03 6.43 6.73
C ALA A 59 -7.62 5.88 5.41
N LYS A 60 -7.63 6.69 4.34
CA LYS A 60 -8.05 6.26 3.00
C LYS A 60 -7.13 5.16 2.44
N PHE A 61 -5.82 5.34 2.59
CA PHE A 61 -4.81 4.34 2.20
C PHE A 61 -5.08 2.99 2.87
N LYS A 62 -5.28 2.96 4.20
CA LYS A 62 -5.62 1.73 4.92
C LYS A 62 -6.94 1.10 4.47
N ALA A 63 -7.95 1.92 4.18
CA ALA A 63 -9.24 1.44 3.72
C ALA A 63 -9.13 0.75 2.35
N GLU A 64 -8.40 1.33 1.40
CA GLU A 64 -8.16 0.72 0.10
C GLU A 64 -7.29 -0.53 0.19
N CYS A 65 -6.22 -0.47 1.00
CA CYS A 65 -5.33 -1.60 1.25
C CYS A 65 -6.07 -2.83 1.79
N LYS A 66 -7.00 -2.60 2.72
CA LYS A 66 -7.84 -3.66 3.29
C LYS A 66 -8.91 -4.12 2.30
N GLY A 67 -9.50 -3.20 1.55
CA GLY A 67 -10.50 -3.50 0.54
C GLY A 67 -9.98 -4.40 -0.57
N GLU A 68 -8.72 -4.23 -0.99
CA GLU A 68 -8.09 -5.10 -1.99
C GLU A 68 -7.72 -6.48 -1.45
N LYS A 69 -7.31 -6.58 -0.19
CA LYS A 69 -7.11 -7.87 0.49
C LYS A 69 -8.39 -8.70 0.57
N ASP A 70 -9.52 -8.05 0.85
CA ASP A 70 -10.83 -8.70 0.87
C ASP A 70 -11.31 -9.06 -0.56
N LYS A 71 -11.05 -8.20 -1.56
CA LYS A 71 -11.38 -8.50 -2.97
C LYS A 71 -10.60 -9.69 -3.52
N ALA A 72 -9.29 -9.76 -3.30
CA ALA A 72 -8.48 -10.89 -3.77
C ALA A 72 -8.81 -12.22 -3.07
N LYS A 73 -9.44 -12.16 -1.89
CA LYS A 73 -9.95 -13.36 -1.20
C LYS A 73 -11.28 -13.86 -1.78
N THR A 74 -11.96 -13.06 -2.59
CA THR A 74 -13.30 -13.36 -3.13
C THR A 74 -13.28 -13.82 -4.59
N GLU A 75 -12.14 -13.69 -5.29
CA GLU A 75 -11.93 -14.29 -6.61
C GLU A 75 -11.21 -15.63 -6.44
N THR A 76 -11.98 -16.69 -6.17
CA THR A 76 -11.54 -18.09 -6.27
C THR A 76 -12.47 -18.83 -7.22
#